data_AF-A0A3P3U1L6-F1
#
_entry.id   AF-A0A3P3U1L6-F1
#
_cell.length_a   1.000
_cell.length_b   1.000
_cell.length_c   1.000
_cell.angle_alpha   90.00
_cell.angle_beta   90.00
_cell.angle_gamma   90.00
#
_symmetry.space_group_name_H-M   'P 1'
#
loop_
_entity.id
_entity.type
_entity.pdbx_description
1 polymer ?
#
loop_
_entity_poly.entity_id
_entity_poly.type
_entity_poly.pdbx_seq_one_letter_code
_entity_poly.pdbx_strand_id
1 'polypeptide(L)'
;MGSYLSKDKRGGIIASRIEHQDVVGVLISFELLKEDSKCYEILTNEEETKPNEWTIMPEGNDDLEVIFGKARLYVQVKSGPVSLRNLKEILLKWANDKKSKEKHNVRCYFLLNALQGFSNFLSEFEHKLNELKNSKDVYLPSEYEESKRIFCEKYELSEFYELIDLLWIDTRQFMKDESTTFAVFSQIVRETYDIRDFGNKMLKDIFSSLTEKFAYARRNRLPIKKKEYLQCFHAIINNKELILPNDFTLLTGYEFKDTGYHKNQEIQRKFKELYTNVKRVYRKIRNRWVKAYWRSALVTALFGGWPQCAECGHPLMSNLSGLFGIACPDCGYQPYATLYLGCSCGNYLIIKKQPALSHEEFVEAVLEYSHKHSTVCDRCGKNMIDDYWKYRLLFLPFPEPMEVYSSNVIKQFTKRGLFLRGLILFALVIFICYELFIRG
;
A
#
# COMPACT_ATOMS: atom_id res chain seq x y z
N MET A 1 16.31 49.66 -9.89
CA MET A 1 15.14 48.86 -10.32
C MET A 1 15.54 48.09 -11.57
N GLY A 2 15.99 46.85 -11.40
CA GLY A 2 16.42 45.99 -12.52
C GLY A 2 15.24 45.19 -13.06
N SER A 3 15.08 45.20 -14.38
CA SER A 3 14.06 44.52 -15.17
C SER A 3 13.74 43.09 -14.70
N TYR A 4 12.45 42.79 -14.48
CA TYR A 4 11.90 41.45 -14.20
C TYR A 4 12.12 40.43 -15.35
N LEU A 5 12.79 40.83 -16.43
CA LEU A 5 13.03 40.04 -17.65
C LEU A 5 14.53 39.75 -17.89
N SER A 6 15.38 39.75 -16.86
CA SER A 6 16.77 39.32 -17.02
C SER A 6 16.86 37.83 -17.39
N LYS A 7 17.56 37.52 -18.47
CA LYS A 7 17.79 36.14 -18.98
C LYS A 7 18.41 35.19 -17.94
N ASP A 8 19.08 35.72 -16.92
CA ASP A 8 19.68 34.92 -15.82
C ASP A 8 18.65 34.28 -14.87
N LYS A 9 17.36 34.61 -14.98
CA LYS A 9 16.27 33.96 -14.20
C LYS A 9 15.41 32.99 -15.02
N ARG A 10 15.74 32.77 -16.30
CA ARG A 10 15.22 31.63 -17.09
C ARG A 10 16.28 30.54 -17.18
N GLY A 11 16.85 30.16 -16.05
CA GLY A 11 17.65 28.94 -15.93
C GLY A 11 16.72 27.78 -15.66
N GLY A 12 16.78 26.74 -16.50
CA GLY A 12 16.04 25.51 -16.30
C GLY A 12 16.29 24.94 -14.91
N ILE A 13 15.21 24.51 -14.26
CA ILE A 13 15.24 23.67 -13.07
C ILE A 13 15.72 22.30 -13.57
N ILE A 14 17.03 22.11 -13.65
CA ILE A 14 17.79 20.83 -13.67
C ILE A 14 19.22 21.22 -13.96
N ALA A 15 20.10 21.03 -12.98
CA ALA A 15 21.47 20.52 -13.16
C ALA A 15 22.33 20.79 -11.91
N SER A 16 21.89 20.37 -10.72
CA SER A 16 22.86 20.08 -9.66
C SER A 16 22.88 18.58 -9.36
N ARG A 17 24.08 18.01 -9.17
CA ARG A 17 24.29 16.61 -8.74
C ARG A 17 23.45 16.26 -7.49
N ILE A 18 23.14 17.29 -6.71
CA ILE A 18 22.36 17.26 -5.48
C ILE A 18 20.86 16.98 -5.74
N GLU A 19 20.26 17.61 -6.75
CA GLU A 19 18.85 17.36 -7.11
C GLU A 19 18.64 15.92 -7.60
N HIS A 20 19.66 15.33 -8.22
CA HIS A 20 19.59 13.94 -8.71
C HIS A 20 19.51 12.93 -7.56
N GLN A 21 20.19 13.19 -6.44
CA GLN A 21 20.10 12.34 -5.25
C GLN A 21 18.69 12.39 -4.66
N ASP A 22 18.11 13.60 -4.54
CA ASP A 22 16.77 13.80 -3.99
C ASP A 22 15.72 13.07 -4.85
N VAL A 23 15.81 13.17 -6.18
CA VAL A 23 14.91 12.46 -7.11
C VAL A 23 15.09 10.94 -7.04
N VAL A 24 16.33 10.44 -7.05
CA VAL A 24 16.58 8.99 -6.91
C VAL A 24 15.99 8.47 -5.59
N GLY A 25 16.10 9.23 -4.51
CA GLY A 25 15.47 8.90 -3.23
C GLY A 25 13.96 8.75 -3.32
N VAL A 26 13.27 9.66 -4.03
CA VAL A 26 11.82 9.56 -4.30
C VAL A 26 11.48 8.30 -5.10
N LEU A 27 12.24 8.00 -6.17
CA LEU A 27 11.96 6.83 -7.02
C LEU A 27 12.18 5.52 -6.26
N ILE A 28 13.30 5.39 -5.54
CA ILE A 28 13.59 4.22 -4.70
C ILE A 28 12.50 4.03 -3.64
N SER A 29 12.00 5.12 -3.05
CA SER A 29 10.91 5.04 -2.06
C SER A 29 9.66 4.36 -2.63
N PHE A 30 9.28 4.65 -3.87
CA PHE A 30 8.15 3.95 -4.52
C PHE A 30 8.49 2.52 -4.90
N GLU A 31 9.70 2.24 -5.36
CA GLU A 31 10.13 0.87 -5.63
C GLU A 31 10.03 0.00 -4.38
N LEU A 32 10.44 0.52 -3.21
CA LEU A 32 10.30 -0.19 -1.95
C LEU A 32 8.84 -0.41 -1.50
N LEU A 33 7.86 0.23 -2.14
CA LEU A 33 6.43 -0.05 -1.93
C LEU A 33 5.89 -1.13 -2.89
N LYS A 34 6.64 -1.47 -3.95
CA LYS A 34 6.23 -2.39 -5.01
C LYS A 34 7.03 -3.70 -4.89
N GLU A 35 6.36 -4.80 -4.53
CA GLU A 35 7.03 -6.07 -4.17
C GLU A 35 7.82 -6.75 -5.30
N ASP A 36 7.53 -6.43 -6.56
CA ASP A 36 8.22 -6.92 -7.77
C ASP A 36 9.24 -5.91 -8.32
N SER A 37 9.56 -4.84 -7.57
CA SER A 37 10.58 -3.89 -8.01
C SER A 37 11.99 -4.38 -7.74
N LYS A 38 12.94 -3.85 -8.52
CA LYS A 38 14.37 -4.13 -8.39
C LYS A 38 14.90 -3.84 -6.97
N CYS A 39 14.62 -2.67 -6.42
CA CYS A 39 15.13 -2.33 -5.07
C CYS A 39 14.53 -3.24 -3.98
N TYR A 40 13.26 -3.63 -4.11
CA TYR A 40 12.60 -4.54 -3.18
C TYR A 40 13.19 -5.95 -3.27
N GLU A 41 13.39 -6.47 -4.49
CA GLU A 41 13.99 -7.76 -4.75
C GLU A 41 15.42 -7.86 -4.16
N ILE A 42 16.26 -6.84 -4.38
CA ILE A 42 17.62 -6.76 -3.83
C ILE A 42 17.62 -6.96 -2.31
N LEU A 43 16.70 -6.32 -1.61
CA LEU A 43 16.65 -6.27 -0.15
C LEU A 43 15.94 -7.48 0.47
N THR A 44 15.13 -8.20 -0.31
CA THR A 44 14.33 -9.35 0.16
C THR A 44 14.87 -10.69 -0.28
N ASN A 45 15.91 -10.73 -1.13
CA ASN A 45 16.39 -11.93 -1.83
C ASN A 45 16.78 -13.13 -0.94
N GLU A 46 16.83 -12.97 0.39
CA GLU A 46 17.22 -14.03 1.33
C GLU A 46 16.56 -13.92 2.73
N GLU A 47 15.42 -13.22 2.89
CA GLU A 47 14.72 -13.12 4.19
C GLU A 47 13.40 -13.92 4.21
N GLU A 48 13.22 -14.82 5.19
CA GLU A 48 11.97 -15.57 5.41
C GLU A 48 10.79 -14.67 5.82
N THR A 49 11.09 -13.51 6.42
CA THR A 49 10.10 -12.52 6.84
C THR A 49 10.41 -11.19 6.18
N LYS A 50 9.61 -10.80 5.17
CA LYS A 50 9.72 -9.50 4.49
C LYS A 50 9.39 -8.36 5.47
N PRO A 51 10.35 -7.49 5.84
CA PRO A 51 10.06 -6.29 6.60
C PRO A 51 9.07 -5.40 5.84
N ASN A 52 7.99 -4.98 6.50
CA ASN A 52 7.04 -4.01 5.92
C ASN A 52 7.53 -2.55 6.05
N GLU A 53 8.64 -2.32 6.74
CA GLU A 53 9.12 -1.00 7.13
C GLU A 53 10.50 -0.72 6.55
N TRP A 54 10.68 0.50 6.04
CA TRP A 54 11.94 0.97 5.49
C TRP A 54 12.25 2.39 5.94
N THR A 55 13.54 2.70 5.99
CA THR A 55 14.05 4.05 6.27
C THR A 55 15.12 4.40 5.25
N ILE A 56 15.04 5.58 4.64
CA ILE A 56 16.09 6.10 3.76
C ILE A 56 16.81 7.22 4.49
N MET A 57 18.13 7.14 4.54
CA MET A 57 19.02 8.15 5.10
C MET A 57 19.74 8.85 3.94
N PRO A 58 19.35 10.09 3.58
CA PRO A 58 20.14 10.91 2.68
C PRO A 58 21.44 11.33 3.37
N GLU A 59 22.56 11.34 2.65
CA GLU A 59 23.90 11.64 3.22
C GLU A 59 24.24 10.71 4.40
N GLY A 60 23.82 9.45 4.29
CA GLY A 60 24.20 8.41 5.22
C GLY A 60 25.64 7.96 4.98
N ASN A 61 25.83 6.66 4.81
CA ASN A 61 27.14 6.12 4.48
C ASN A 61 27.56 6.29 3.01
N ASP A 62 26.60 6.58 2.14
CA ASP A 62 26.82 7.00 0.75
C ASP A 62 25.81 8.13 0.44
N ASP A 63 25.63 8.48 -0.84
CA ASP A 63 24.67 9.51 -1.26
C ASP A 63 23.27 9.25 -0.66
N LEU A 64 22.81 7.99 -0.69
CA LEU A 64 21.67 7.50 0.06
C LEU A 64 21.98 6.15 0.70
N GLU A 65 21.40 5.89 1.87
CA GLU A 65 21.40 4.57 2.50
C GLU A 65 19.97 4.13 2.79
N VAL A 66 19.58 2.97 2.28
CA VAL A 66 18.29 2.34 2.59
C VAL A 66 18.49 1.30 3.69
N ILE A 67 17.65 1.40 4.71
CA ILE A 67 17.57 0.51 5.86
C ILE A 67 16.28 -0.30 5.71
N PHE A 68 16.41 -1.61 5.56
CA PHE A 68 15.29 -2.54 5.36
C PHE A 68 15.52 -3.78 6.22
N GLY A 69 14.91 -3.82 7.42
CA GLY A 69 15.23 -4.86 8.40
C GLY A 69 16.74 -4.95 8.70
N LYS A 70 17.32 -6.13 8.47
CA LYS A 70 18.78 -6.40 8.63
C LYS A 70 19.58 -6.18 7.34
N ALA A 71 18.92 -5.78 6.26
CA ALA A 71 19.57 -5.39 5.03
C ALA A 71 19.86 -3.88 4.98
N ARG A 72 20.93 -3.54 4.28
CA ARG A 72 21.35 -2.19 3.94
C ARG A 72 21.64 -2.12 2.45
N LEU A 73 21.06 -1.14 1.77
CA LEU A 73 21.41 -0.82 0.39
C LEU A 73 22.06 0.56 0.36
N TYR A 74 23.34 0.60 -0.02
CA TYR A 74 24.05 1.84 -0.24
C TYR A 74 23.87 2.26 -1.69
N VAL A 75 23.45 3.51 -1.91
CA VAL A 75 23.15 4.01 -3.25
C VAL A 75 24.10 5.16 -3.54
N GLN A 76 24.82 5.04 -4.66
CA GLN A 76 25.67 6.11 -5.19
C GLN A 76 25.07 6.61 -6.49
N VAL A 77 24.88 7.92 -6.61
CA VAL A 77 24.30 8.58 -7.79
C VAL A 77 25.40 9.29 -8.57
N LYS A 78 25.57 8.90 -9.84
CA LYS A 78 26.50 9.52 -10.78
C LYS A 78 25.73 10.14 -11.94
N SER A 79 25.84 11.47 -12.05
CA SER A 79 25.19 12.25 -13.10
C SER A 79 25.92 12.25 -14.43
N GLY A 80 27.24 11.98 -14.43
CA GLY A 80 28.05 11.86 -15.65
C GLY A 80 28.34 10.40 -16.00
N PRO A 81 28.88 10.13 -17.22
CA PRO A 81 29.22 8.79 -17.65
C PRO A 81 30.26 8.16 -16.71
N VAL A 82 30.04 6.91 -16.32
CA VAL A 82 30.95 6.20 -15.43
C VAL A 82 32.09 5.59 -16.25
N SER A 83 33.33 5.99 -15.93
CA SER A 83 34.56 5.40 -16.47
C SER A 83 35.05 4.26 -15.59
N LEU A 84 35.95 3.41 -16.11
CA LEU A 84 36.55 2.32 -15.33
C LEU A 84 37.26 2.82 -14.08
N ARG A 85 38.02 3.92 -14.19
CA ARG A 85 38.67 4.55 -13.04
C ARG A 85 37.65 4.95 -11.98
N ASN A 86 36.58 5.64 -12.37
CA ASN A 86 35.55 6.08 -11.44
C ASN A 86 34.85 4.88 -10.78
N LEU A 87 34.58 3.81 -11.53
CA LEU A 87 33.99 2.59 -10.99
C LEU A 87 34.89 1.94 -9.93
N LYS A 88 36.19 1.77 -10.21
CA LYS A 88 37.15 1.21 -9.25
C LYS A 88 37.25 2.07 -7.99
N GLU A 89 37.27 3.41 -8.13
CA GLU A 89 37.28 4.33 -6.98
C GLU A 89 36.03 4.17 -6.09
N ILE A 90 34.84 4.01 -6.69
CA ILE A 90 33.58 3.76 -5.97
C ILE A 90 33.63 2.41 -5.24
N LEU A 91 34.02 1.35 -5.94
CA LEU A 91 34.08 0.00 -5.35
C LEU A 91 35.12 -0.09 -4.24
N LEU A 92 36.26 0.58 -4.38
CA LEU A 92 37.30 0.63 -3.34
C LEU A 92 36.80 1.33 -2.08
N LYS A 93 36.09 2.45 -2.23
CA LYS A 93 35.46 3.15 -1.10
C LYS A 93 34.47 2.21 -0.39
N TRP A 94 33.58 1.58 -1.15
CA TRP A 94 32.59 0.65 -0.60
C TRP A 94 33.23 -0.57 0.08
N ALA A 95 34.29 -1.14 -0.49
CA ALA A 95 35.03 -2.27 0.09
C ALA A 95 35.56 -1.94 1.50
N ASN A 96 36.11 -0.73 1.66
CA ASN A 96 36.62 -0.25 2.95
C ASN A 96 35.50 -0.03 3.96
N ASP A 97 34.38 0.56 3.52
CA ASP A 97 33.23 0.81 4.38
C ASP A 97 32.55 -0.50 4.81
N LYS A 98 32.46 -1.51 3.92
CA LYS A 98 31.86 -2.83 4.22
C LYS A 98 32.64 -3.59 5.29
N LYS A 99 33.97 -3.63 5.18
CA LYS A 99 34.85 -4.31 6.16
C LYS A 99 34.69 -3.77 7.58
N SER A 100 34.33 -2.51 7.73
CA SER A 100 34.07 -1.91 9.05
C SER A 100 32.73 -2.33 9.68
N LYS A 101 31.76 -2.79 8.87
CA LYS A 101 30.34 -2.97 9.27
C LYS A 101 29.85 -4.41 9.35
N GLU A 102 30.54 -5.37 8.74
CA GLU A 102 30.18 -6.81 8.83
C GLU A 102 30.21 -7.37 10.27
N LYS A 103 30.78 -6.64 11.24
CA LYS A 103 30.78 -7.01 12.67
C LYS A 103 29.37 -7.16 13.31
N HIS A 104 28.31 -6.71 12.65
CA HIS A 104 26.96 -6.68 13.23
C HIS A 104 25.91 -7.58 12.53
N ASN A 105 26.33 -8.54 11.71
CA ASN A 105 25.41 -9.44 10.99
C ASN A 105 24.38 -8.70 10.12
N VAL A 106 24.82 -7.59 9.50
CA VAL A 106 24.04 -6.74 8.60
C VAL A 106 24.43 -7.03 7.17
N ARG A 107 23.47 -7.40 6.32
CA ARG A 107 23.72 -7.66 4.89
C ARG A 107 23.82 -6.34 4.14
N CYS A 108 24.87 -6.19 3.33
CA CYS A 108 25.19 -4.93 2.66
C CYS A 108 25.21 -5.11 1.14
N TYR A 109 24.31 -4.41 0.46
CA TYR A 109 24.22 -4.33 -0.99
C TYR A 109 24.61 -2.94 -1.48
N PHE A 110 24.99 -2.83 -2.75
CA PHE A 110 25.34 -1.55 -3.37
C PHE A 110 24.57 -1.34 -4.66
N LEU A 111 24.04 -0.14 -4.87
CA LEU A 111 23.36 0.27 -6.08
C LEU A 111 24.08 1.49 -6.67
N LEU A 112 24.69 1.31 -7.84
CA LEU A 112 25.22 2.41 -8.63
C LEU A 112 24.15 2.92 -9.60
N ASN A 113 23.62 4.11 -9.33
CA ASN A 113 22.76 4.84 -10.26
C ASN A 113 23.64 5.63 -11.25
N ALA A 114 23.82 5.09 -12.45
CA ALA A 114 24.64 5.69 -13.51
C ALA A 114 23.73 6.36 -14.56
N LEU A 115 23.33 7.61 -14.29
CA LEU A 115 22.26 8.30 -15.03
C LEU A 115 22.58 8.53 -16.52
N GLN A 116 23.85 8.74 -16.85
CA GLN A 116 24.34 8.84 -18.24
C GLN A 116 25.00 7.53 -18.72
N GLY A 117 24.80 6.43 -17.98
CA GLY A 117 25.36 5.13 -18.28
C GLY A 117 26.89 5.07 -18.12
N PHE A 118 27.49 4.17 -18.89
CA PHE A 118 28.91 3.88 -18.85
C PHE A 118 29.61 4.35 -20.13
N SER A 119 30.84 4.81 -19.98
CA SER A 119 31.67 5.26 -21.11
C SER A 119 32.58 4.16 -21.64
N ASN A 120 32.84 4.18 -22.95
CA ASN A 120 33.88 3.41 -23.62
C ASN A 120 33.78 1.90 -23.34
N PHE A 121 34.84 1.33 -22.77
CA PHE A 121 35.00 -0.08 -22.41
C PHE A 121 33.88 -0.68 -21.55
N LEU A 122 33.17 0.16 -20.80
CA LEU A 122 32.09 -0.27 -19.91
C LEU A 122 30.69 -0.19 -20.53
N SER A 123 30.56 0.09 -21.82
CA SER A 123 29.25 0.28 -22.49
C SER A 123 28.24 -0.85 -22.25
N GLU A 124 28.71 -2.10 -22.21
CA GLU A 124 27.86 -3.29 -21.98
C GLU A 124 27.90 -3.80 -20.53
N PHE A 125 28.53 -3.07 -19.61
CA PHE A 125 28.85 -3.57 -18.27
C PHE A 125 27.61 -3.97 -17.47
N GLU A 126 26.55 -3.15 -17.47
CA GLU A 126 25.28 -3.49 -16.81
C GLU A 126 24.67 -4.77 -17.37
N HIS A 127 24.60 -4.89 -18.70
CA HIS A 127 24.01 -6.04 -19.37
C HIS A 127 24.78 -7.33 -19.01
N LYS A 128 26.12 -7.28 -19.06
CA LYS A 128 26.97 -8.42 -18.72
C LYS A 128 26.95 -8.75 -17.23
N LEU A 129 26.81 -7.76 -16.35
CA LEU A 129 26.62 -8.01 -14.92
C LEU A 129 25.29 -8.71 -14.66
N ASN A 130 24.21 -8.28 -15.31
CA ASN A 130 22.90 -8.92 -15.17
C ASN A 130 22.89 -10.34 -15.76
N GLU A 131 23.52 -10.57 -16.92
CA GLU A 131 23.73 -11.92 -17.46
C GLU A 131 24.44 -12.83 -16.44
N LEU A 132 25.54 -12.33 -15.84
CA LEU A 132 26.28 -13.06 -14.82
C LEU A 132 25.39 -13.39 -13.62
N LYS A 133 24.62 -12.42 -13.10
CA LYS A 133 23.74 -12.66 -11.94
C LYS A 133 22.64 -13.67 -12.24
N ASN A 134 21.99 -13.55 -13.39
CA ASN A 134 20.95 -14.49 -13.83
C ASN A 134 21.51 -15.91 -14.03
N SER A 135 22.80 -16.04 -14.33
CA SER A 135 23.47 -17.33 -14.48
C SER A 135 23.61 -18.10 -13.15
N LYS A 136 23.58 -17.39 -12.01
CA LYS A 136 23.80 -17.98 -10.67
C LYS A 136 22.80 -19.08 -10.30
N ASP A 137 21.54 -18.90 -10.70
CA ASP A 137 20.46 -19.85 -10.38
C ASP A 137 20.26 -20.91 -11.47
N VAL A 138 20.95 -20.79 -12.61
CA VAL A 138 20.78 -21.65 -13.79
C VAL A 138 21.92 -22.65 -13.96
N TYR A 139 23.16 -22.23 -13.69
CA TYR A 139 24.36 -23.03 -13.90
C TYR A 139 24.86 -23.68 -12.60
N LEU A 140 25.77 -24.65 -12.75
CA LEU A 140 26.42 -25.24 -11.59
C LEU A 140 27.29 -24.18 -10.87
N PRO A 141 27.45 -24.25 -9.53
CA PRO A 141 28.25 -23.29 -8.78
C PRO A 141 29.66 -23.08 -9.35
N SER A 142 30.33 -24.15 -9.81
CA SER A 142 31.66 -24.06 -10.43
C SER A 142 31.68 -23.29 -11.76
N GLU A 143 30.62 -23.41 -12.57
CA GLU A 143 30.49 -22.70 -13.85
C GLU A 143 30.20 -21.21 -13.63
N TYR A 144 29.42 -20.90 -12.59
CA TYR A 144 29.17 -19.54 -12.15
C TYR A 144 30.45 -18.85 -11.66
N GLU A 145 31.22 -19.49 -10.76
CA GLU A 145 32.47 -18.91 -10.24
C GLU A 145 33.50 -18.67 -11.37
N GLU A 146 33.56 -19.57 -12.36
CA GLU A 146 34.38 -19.40 -13.56
C GLU A 146 33.92 -18.20 -14.40
N SER A 147 32.62 -18.11 -14.67
CA SER A 147 32.02 -16.99 -15.41
C SER A 147 32.25 -15.66 -14.70
N LYS A 148 32.15 -15.65 -13.37
CA LYS A 148 32.43 -14.48 -12.51
C LYS A 148 33.90 -14.08 -12.60
N ARG A 149 34.83 -15.05 -12.63
CA ARG A 149 36.27 -14.77 -12.80
C ARG A 149 36.55 -14.15 -14.16
N ILE A 150 36.03 -14.74 -15.23
CA ILE A 150 36.17 -14.21 -16.60
C ILE A 150 35.59 -12.78 -16.68
N PHE A 151 34.44 -12.54 -16.06
CA PHE A 151 33.84 -11.22 -15.99
C PHE A 151 34.76 -10.21 -15.28
N CYS A 152 35.30 -10.57 -14.11
CA CYS A 152 36.20 -9.72 -13.35
C CYS A 152 37.50 -9.42 -14.10
N GLU A 153 38.10 -10.41 -14.74
CA GLU A 153 39.30 -10.24 -15.56
C GLU A 153 39.02 -9.32 -16.75
N LYS A 154 37.92 -9.56 -17.47
CA LYS A 154 37.50 -8.73 -18.60
C LYS A 154 37.35 -7.28 -18.18
N TYR A 155 36.71 -6.98 -17.06
CA TYR A 155 36.47 -5.60 -16.64
C TYR A 155 37.55 -5.02 -15.70
N GLU A 156 38.67 -5.72 -15.53
CA GLU A 156 39.75 -5.37 -14.61
C GLU A 156 39.31 -5.16 -13.14
N LEU A 157 38.32 -5.94 -12.68
CA LEU A 157 37.72 -5.85 -11.33
C LEU A 157 38.09 -7.03 -10.43
N SER A 158 39.15 -7.78 -10.73
CA SER A 158 39.54 -8.97 -9.96
C SER A 158 39.79 -8.71 -8.47
N GLU A 159 40.23 -7.50 -8.10
CA GLU A 159 40.39 -7.09 -6.70
C GLU A 159 39.06 -6.93 -5.94
N PHE A 160 37.94 -6.82 -6.66
CA PHE A 160 36.59 -6.64 -6.13
C PHE A 160 35.72 -7.89 -6.31
N TYR A 161 36.31 -9.06 -6.56
CA TYR A 161 35.61 -10.31 -6.85
C TYR A 161 34.44 -10.60 -5.90
N GLU A 162 34.69 -10.47 -4.59
CA GLU A 162 33.70 -10.71 -3.52
C GLU A 162 32.54 -9.70 -3.49
N LEU A 163 32.69 -8.54 -4.15
CA LEU A 163 31.68 -7.48 -4.17
C LEU A 163 30.73 -7.58 -5.37
N ILE A 164 31.11 -8.29 -6.44
CA ILE A 164 30.36 -8.32 -7.70
C ILE A 164 28.92 -8.80 -7.50
N ASP A 165 28.70 -9.80 -6.65
CA ASP A 165 27.37 -10.37 -6.43
C ASP A 165 26.45 -9.40 -5.69
N LEU A 166 27.06 -8.52 -4.89
CA LEU A 166 26.41 -7.51 -4.06
C LEU A 166 26.23 -6.17 -4.80
N LEU A 167 26.87 -6.00 -5.97
CA LEU A 167 26.82 -4.80 -6.81
C LEU A 167 25.62 -4.84 -7.74
N TRP A 168 24.78 -3.82 -7.70
CA TRP A 168 23.68 -3.60 -8.62
C TRP A 168 23.89 -2.29 -9.36
N ILE A 169 23.45 -2.25 -10.60
CA ILE A 169 23.60 -1.09 -11.48
C ILE A 169 22.23 -0.70 -11.98
N ASP A 170 21.96 0.59 -12.00
CA ASP A 170 20.78 1.14 -12.62
C ASP A 170 21.19 2.24 -13.59
N THR A 171 21.07 1.96 -14.89
CA THR A 171 21.33 2.94 -15.96
C THR A 171 20.06 3.53 -16.53
N ARG A 172 18.88 3.27 -15.94
CA ARG A 172 17.65 3.95 -16.34
C ARG A 172 17.98 5.43 -16.42
N GLN A 173 17.78 6.00 -17.60
CA GLN A 173 18.15 7.39 -17.90
C GLN A 173 17.14 8.32 -17.24
N PHE A 174 17.05 8.25 -15.91
CA PHE A 174 16.40 9.26 -15.12
C PHE A 174 17.13 10.57 -15.44
N MET A 175 16.41 11.66 -15.62
CA MET A 175 17.00 12.99 -15.66
C MET A 175 17.77 13.37 -16.93
N LYS A 176 17.47 12.79 -18.12
CA LYS A 176 17.85 13.46 -19.39
C LYS A 176 17.24 14.86 -19.48
N ASP A 177 15.98 14.98 -19.04
CA ASP A 177 15.25 16.23 -18.87
C ASP A 177 14.13 16.07 -17.82
N GLU A 178 13.48 17.18 -17.45
CA GLU A 178 12.40 17.25 -16.45
C GLU A 178 11.21 16.40 -16.84
N SER A 179 10.90 16.38 -18.13
CA SER A 179 9.74 15.70 -18.67
C SER A 179 9.88 14.18 -18.61
N THR A 180 11.08 13.67 -18.92
CA THR A 180 11.42 12.25 -18.86
C THR A 180 11.37 11.76 -17.41
N THR A 181 11.95 12.52 -16.49
CA THR A 181 11.94 12.21 -15.06
C THR A 181 10.51 12.16 -14.51
N PHE A 182 9.72 13.18 -14.82
CA PHE A 182 8.34 13.24 -14.39
C PHE A 182 7.49 12.11 -15.00
N ALA A 183 7.75 11.71 -16.25
CA ALA A 183 7.07 10.60 -16.89
C ALA A 183 7.39 9.26 -16.19
N VAL A 184 8.66 9.00 -15.87
CA VAL A 184 9.08 7.80 -15.13
C VAL A 184 8.47 7.79 -13.73
N PHE A 185 8.56 8.91 -13.00
CA PHE A 185 7.89 9.06 -11.70
C PHE A 185 6.39 8.76 -11.82
N SER A 186 5.71 9.36 -12.79
CA SER A 186 4.27 9.18 -13.01
C SER A 186 3.92 7.72 -13.28
N GLN A 187 4.73 7.03 -14.07
CA GLN A 187 4.56 5.61 -14.35
C GLN A 187 4.72 4.78 -13.07
N ILE A 188 5.81 4.98 -12.32
CA ILE A 188 6.07 4.24 -11.08
C ILE A 188 4.93 4.45 -10.07
N VAL A 189 4.45 5.69 -9.90
CA VAL A 189 3.33 5.98 -8.99
C VAL A 189 2.06 5.24 -9.43
N ARG A 190 1.72 5.28 -10.72
CA ARG A 190 0.54 4.60 -11.26
C ARG A 190 0.63 3.08 -11.11
N GLU A 191 1.81 2.50 -11.35
CA GLU A 191 2.05 1.07 -11.15
C GLU A 191 1.99 0.68 -9.67
N THR A 192 2.52 1.53 -8.79
CA THR A 192 2.55 1.25 -7.34
C THR A 192 1.16 1.32 -6.73
N TYR A 193 0.29 2.24 -7.17
CA TYR A 193 -1.02 2.43 -6.55
C TYR A 193 -2.20 1.83 -7.35
N ASP A 194 -1.95 1.26 -8.55
CA ASP A 194 -2.99 0.84 -9.53
C ASP A 194 -4.06 1.91 -9.81
N ILE A 195 -3.69 3.19 -9.65
CA ILE A 195 -4.55 4.34 -9.93
C ILE A 195 -4.14 4.90 -11.28
N ARG A 196 -4.99 4.69 -12.30
CA ARG A 196 -4.69 5.10 -13.68
C ARG A 196 -4.77 6.62 -13.87
N ASP A 197 -5.64 7.31 -13.13
CA ASP A 197 -5.98 8.71 -13.38
C ASP A 197 -5.52 9.70 -12.29
N PHE A 198 -4.27 9.59 -11.86
CA PHE A 198 -3.63 10.75 -11.24
C PHE A 198 -3.44 11.82 -12.33
N GLY A 199 -4.25 12.89 -12.26
CA GLY A 199 -4.09 14.04 -13.15
C GLY A 199 -2.69 14.64 -13.04
N ASN A 200 -2.10 15.07 -14.16
CA ASN A 200 -0.71 15.55 -14.21
C ASN A 200 -0.38 16.64 -13.17
N LYS A 201 -1.32 17.54 -12.86
CA LYS A 201 -1.14 18.55 -11.82
C LYS A 201 -0.97 17.94 -10.42
N MET A 202 -1.72 16.87 -10.11
CA MET A 202 -1.57 16.18 -8.83
C MET A 202 -0.22 15.48 -8.74
N LEU A 203 0.17 14.75 -9.79
CA LEU A 203 1.48 14.10 -9.84
C LEU A 203 2.62 15.10 -9.71
N LYS A 204 2.53 16.29 -10.33
CA LYS A 204 3.54 17.35 -10.17
C LYS A 204 3.63 17.82 -8.72
N ASP A 205 2.50 18.10 -8.08
CA ASP A 205 2.49 18.57 -6.69
C ASP A 205 3.02 17.49 -5.72
N ILE A 206 2.70 16.22 -5.98
CA ILE A 206 3.26 15.08 -5.26
C ILE A 206 4.78 15.04 -5.45
N PHE A 207 5.24 15.05 -6.71
CA PHE A 207 6.67 14.98 -7.03
C PHE A 207 7.45 16.12 -6.37
N SER A 208 6.98 17.36 -6.48
CA SER A 208 7.61 18.52 -5.87
C SER A 208 7.68 18.39 -4.35
N SER A 209 6.58 18.02 -3.69
CA SER A 209 6.54 17.93 -2.22
C SER A 209 7.44 16.81 -1.68
N LEU A 210 7.46 15.66 -2.36
CA LEU A 210 8.35 14.56 -1.97
C LEU A 210 9.82 14.92 -2.20
N THR A 211 10.13 15.58 -3.32
CA THR A 211 11.49 16.05 -3.60
C THR A 211 11.93 17.11 -2.58
N GLU A 212 11.05 18.03 -2.18
CA GLU A 212 11.31 18.99 -1.11
C GLU A 212 11.55 18.31 0.25
N LYS A 213 10.79 17.24 0.56
CA LYS A 213 11.01 16.44 1.77
C LYS A 213 12.39 15.79 1.75
N PHE A 214 12.83 15.23 0.62
CA PHE A 214 14.18 14.69 0.45
C PHE A 214 15.25 15.78 0.57
N ALA A 215 15.06 16.91 -0.10
CA ALA A 215 15.99 18.04 -0.01
C ALA A 215 16.13 18.57 1.42
N TYR A 216 15.02 18.66 2.16
CA TYR A 216 15.03 19.05 3.58
C TYR A 216 15.76 18.01 4.43
N ALA A 217 15.41 16.74 4.28
CA ALA A 217 16.02 15.65 5.04
C ALA A 217 17.53 15.60 4.80
N ARG A 218 17.98 15.76 3.55
CA ARG A 218 19.40 15.82 3.18
C ARG A 218 20.15 16.98 3.81
N ARG A 219 19.61 18.21 3.73
CA ARG A 219 20.22 19.40 4.36
C ARG A 219 20.40 19.26 5.87
N ASN A 220 19.51 18.51 6.51
CA ASN A 220 19.51 18.32 7.96
C ASN A 220 20.03 16.94 8.39
N ARG A 221 20.46 16.08 7.46
CA ARG A 221 20.89 14.69 7.68
C ARG A 221 19.86 13.87 8.49
N LEU A 222 18.59 14.01 8.14
CA LEU A 222 17.47 13.35 8.80
C LEU A 222 17.04 12.09 8.04
N PRO A 223 16.66 11.01 8.76
CA PRO A 223 16.06 9.85 8.13
C PRO A 223 14.65 10.16 7.61
N ILE A 224 14.27 9.53 6.50
CA ILE A 224 12.90 9.49 6.00
C ILE A 224 12.37 8.07 6.21
N LYS A 225 11.36 7.93 7.06
CA LYS A 225 10.68 6.64 7.30
C LYS A 225 9.54 6.44 6.31
N LYS A 226 9.21 5.18 5.99
CA LYS A 226 8.07 4.80 5.16
C LYS A 226 6.79 5.55 5.54
N LYS A 227 6.42 5.53 6.84
CA LYS A 227 5.21 6.21 7.33
C LYS A 227 5.19 7.70 7.01
N GLU A 228 6.31 8.41 7.22
CA GLU A 228 6.39 9.84 6.95
C GLU A 228 6.35 10.17 5.45
N TYR A 229 6.92 9.29 4.64
CA TYR A 229 6.86 9.38 3.19
C TYR A 229 5.42 9.22 2.69
N LEU A 230 4.73 8.17 3.15
CA LEU A 230 3.32 7.92 2.84
C LEU A 230 2.42 9.03 3.35
N GLN A 231 2.67 9.58 4.53
CA GLN A 231 1.94 10.75 5.03
C GLN A 231 2.10 11.97 4.11
N CYS A 232 3.30 12.25 3.62
CA CYS A 232 3.51 13.35 2.68
C CYS A 232 2.76 13.12 1.35
N PHE A 233 2.83 11.89 0.82
CA PHE A 233 2.12 11.49 -0.39
C PHE A 233 0.59 11.59 -0.20
N HIS A 234 0.05 10.96 0.84
CA HIS A 234 -1.37 10.97 1.17
C HIS A 234 -1.87 12.37 1.53
N ALA A 235 -1.09 13.21 2.20
CA ALA A 235 -1.49 14.58 2.52
C ALA A 235 -1.81 15.40 1.27
N ILE A 236 -1.16 15.14 0.12
CA ILE A 236 -1.44 15.87 -1.12
C ILE A 236 -2.67 15.32 -1.83
N ILE A 237 -2.86 14.00 -1.74
CA ILE A 237 -4.12 13.36 -2.15
C ILE A 237 -5.28 13.94 -1.33
N ASN A 238 -5.10 14.04 -0.01
CA ASN A 238 -6.10 14.44 0.98
C ASN A 238 -6.33 15.97 1.03
N ASN A 239 -5.30 16.81 0.91
CA ASN A 239 -5.46 18.28 0.87
C ASN A 239 -6.12 18.74 -0.44
N LYS A 240 -6.11 17.89 -1.48
CA LYS A 240 -6.94 18.06 -2.69
C LYS A 240 -8.28 17.34 -2.61
N GLU A 241 -8.60 16.66 -1.51
CA GLU A 241 -9.97 16.28 -1.13
C GLU A 241 -10.80 17.44 -0.57
N LEU A 242 -10.37 18.69 -0.78
CA LEU A 242 -11.33 19.77 -1.04
C LEU A 242 -11.91 19.56 -2.44
N ILE A 243 -12.67 18.47 -2.55
CA ILE A 243 -13.49 18.05 -3.68
C ILE A 243 -12.76 18.21 -5.02
N LEU A 244 -12.11 17.14 -5.49
CA LEU A 244 -11.59 17.11 -6.86
C LEU A 244 -12.68 17.62 -7.82
N PRO A 245 -12.37 18.38 -8.88
CA PRO A 245 -13.38 18.82 -9.83
C PRO A 245 -14.22 17.65 -10.35
N ASN A 246 -13.65 16.46 -10.49
CA ASN A 246 -14.37 15.24 -10.84
C ASN A 246 -15.30 14.74 -9.73
N ASP A 247 -14.91 14.84 -8.45
CA ASP A 247 -15.77 14.54 -7.32
C ASP A 247 -16.89 15.58 -7.17
N PHE A 248 -16.60 16.86 -7.40
CA PHE A 248 -17.61 17.93 -7.38
C PHE A 248 -18.58 17.75 -8.54
N THR A 249 -18.06 17.48 -9.73
CA THR A 249 -18.86 17.22 -10.93
C THR A 249 -19.69 15.96 -10.75
N LEU A 250 -19.16 14.91 -10.09
CA LEU A 250 -19.90 13.69 -9.80
C LEU A 250 -20.97 13.88 -8.72
N LEU A 251 -20.64 14.59 -7.63
CA LEU A 251 -21.55 14.87 -6.51
C LEU A 251 -22.67 15.85 -6.89
N THR A 252 -22.33 16.90 -7.63
CA THR A 252 -23.29 17.94 -8.05
C THR A 252 -23.96 17.62 -9.38
N GLY A 253 -23.29 16.86 -10.23
CA GLY A 253 -23.70 16.64 -11.62
C GLY A 253 -23.43 17.82 -12.54
N TYR A 254 -22.57 18.78 -12.16
CA TYR A 254 -22.28 19.98 -12.94
C TYR A 254 -20.83 20.05 -13.41
N GLU A 255 -20.62 20.29 -14.69
CA GLU A 255 -19.31 20.52 -15.30
C GLU A 255 -19.11 22.00 -15.64
N PHE A 256 -17.89 22.51 -15.48
CA PHE A 256 -17.55 23.88 -15.88
C PHE A 256 -17.24 23.94 -17.37
N LYS A 257 -17.90 24.83 -18.11
CA LYS A 257 -17.62 25.20 -19.51
C LYS A 257 -17.30 26.69 -19.58
N ASP A 258 -16.85 27.15 -20.75
CA ASP A 258 -16.49 28.57 -20.98
C ASP A 258 -17.61 29.56 -20.63
N THR A 259 -18.88 29.12 -20.62
CA THR A 259 -20.05 29.94 -20.28
C THR A 259 -20.58 29.72 -18.86
N GLY A 260 -19.89 28.96 -18.01
CA GLY A 260 -20.28 28.67 -16.63
C GLY A 260 -20.53 27.18 -16.34
N TYR A 261 -21.26 26.87 -15.26
CA TYR A 261 -21.55 25.50 -14.84
C TYR A 261 -22.80 24.93 -15.53
N HIS A 262 -22.64 23.80 -16.22
CA HIS A 262 -23.71 23.11 -16.93
C HIS A 262 -24.00 21.76 -16.29
N LYS A 263 -25.27 21.37 -16.24
CA LYS A 263 -25.63 20.00 -15.81
C LYS A 263 -25.11 18.99 -16.83
N ASN A 264 -24.27 18.06 -16.38
CA ASN A 264 -23.86 16.90 -17.15
C ASN A 264 -24.77 15.72 -16.79
N GLN A 265 -25.70 15.39 -17.68
CA GLN A 265 -26.66 14.30 -17.48
C GLN A 265 -25.98 12.92 -17.43
N GLU A 266 -24.87 12.73 -18.14
CA GLU A 266 -24.15 11.46 -18.13
C GLU A 266 -23.51 11.20 -16.77
N ILE A 267 -22.92 12.22 -16.17
CA ILE A 267 -22.29 12.13 -14.86
C ILE A 267 -23.33 11.92 -13.75
N GLN A 268 -24.48 12.61 -13.82
CA GLN A 268 -25.59 12.35 -12.90
C GLN A 268 -26.11 10.92 -13.00
N ARG A 269 -26.19 10.36 -14.22
CA ARG A 269 -26.56 8.97 -14.43
C ARG A 269 -25.53 8.03 -13.79
N LYS A 270 -24.23 8.25 -14.02
CA LYS A 270 -23.15 7.46 -13.40
C LYS A 270 -23.20 7.51 -11.87
N PHE A 271 -23.37 8.68 -11.27
CA PHE A 271 -23.48 8.81 -9.81
C PHE A 271 -24.71 8.06 -9.27
N LYS A 272 -25.86 8.21 -9.92
CA LYS A 272 -27.09 7.50 -9.54
C LYS A 272 -26.92 5.98 -9.65
N GLU A 273 -26.22 5.50 -10.68
CA GLU A 273 -25.88 4.09 -10.85
C GLU A 273 -24.95 3.60 -9.74
N LEU A 274 -23.86 4.32 -9.46
CA LEU A 274 -22.93 4.00 -8.37
C LEU A 274 -23.66 3.92 -7.03
N TYR A 275 -24.44 4.93 -6.69
CA TYR A 275 -25.21 4.98 -5.45
C TYR A 275 -26.22 3.82 -5.34
N THR A 276 -26.91 3.50 -6.43
CA THR A 276 -27.85 2.36 -6.49
C THR A 276 -27.12 1.03 -6.28
N ASN A 277 -25.94 0.88 -6.88
CA ASN A 277 -25.13 -0.32 -6.74
C ASN A 277 -24.60 -0.49 -5.32
N VAL A 278 -24.08 0.58 -4.73
CA VAL A 278 -23.61 0.60 -3.32
C VAL A 278 -24.74 0.26 -2.37
N LYS A 279 -25.95 0.81 -2.58
CA LYS A 279 -27.14 0.41 -1.82
C LYS A 279 -27.48 -1.07 -1.96
N ARG A 280 -27.33 -1.64 -3.16
CA ARG A 280 -27.58 -3.07 -3.41
C ARG A 280 -26.56 -3.93 -2.65
N VAL A 281 -25.28 -3.56 -2.69
CA VAL A 281 -24.20 -4.21 -1.92
C VAL A 281 -24.48 -4.13 -0.43
N TYR A 282 -24.73 -2.93 0.09
CA TYR A 282 -25.07 -2.71 1.50
C TYR A 282 -26.24 -3.58 1.95
N ARG A 283 -27.34 -3.61 1.18
CA ARG A 283 -28.48 -4.49 1.47
C ARG A 283 -28.11 -5.97 1.49
N LYS A 284 -27.25 -6.42 0.56
CA LYS A 284 -26.77 -7.81 0.52
C LYS A 284 -25.96 -8.15 1.78
N ILE A 285 -25.00 -7.30 2.15
CA ILE A 285 -24.18 -7.46 3.36
C ILE A 285 -25.07 -7.45 4.61
N ARG A 286 -25.94 -6.44 4.73
CA ARG A 286 -26.89 -6.31 5.85
C ARG A 286 -27.80 -7.54 5.97
N ASN A 287 -28.35 -8.04 4.86
CA ASN A 287 -29.24 -9.19 4.91
C ASN A 287 -28.50 -10.46 5.37
N ARG A 288 -27.22 -10.61 4.98
CA ARG A 288 -26.37 -11.70 5.48
C ARG A 288 -26.14 -11.55 6.99
N TRP A 289 -25.82 -10.34 7.43
CA TRP A 289 -25.62 -10.02 8.84
C TRP A 289 -26.87 -10.31 9.68
N VAL A 290 -28.01 -9.78 9.26
CA VAL A 290 -29.32 -9.97 9.92
C VAL A 290 -29.64 -11.46 10.03
N LYS A 291 -29.44 -12.25 8.96
CA LYS A 291 -29.65 -13.71 9.00
C LYS A 291 -28.72 -14.42 10.00
N ALA A 292 -27.44 -14.06 10.02
CA ALA A 292 -26.48 -14.64 10.97
C ALA A 292 -26.82 -14.25 12.42
N TYR A 293 -27.09 -12.96 12.66
CA TYR A 293 -27.44 -12.44 13.97
C TYR A 293 -28.73 -13.07 14.52
N TRP A 294 -29.79 -13.15 13.72
CA TRP A 294 -31.07 -13.74 14.17
C TRP A 294 -30.93 -15.19 14.62
N ARG A 295 -30.06 -15.98 13.97
CA ARG A 295 -29.77 -17.36 14.41
C ARG A 295 -29.22 -17.39 15.83
N SER A 296 -28.23 -16.56 16.13
CA SER A 296 -27.68 -16.44 17.49
C SER A 296 -28.65 -15.78 18.46
N ALA A 297 -29.38 -14.75 18.05
CA ALA A 297 -30.31 -14.00 18.89
C ALA A 297 -31.46 -14.89 19.39
N LEU A 298 -32.01 -15.76 18.53
CA LEU A 298 -33.07 -16.70 18.93
C LEU A 298 -32.58 -17.68 20.00
N VAL A 299 -31.40 -18.26 19.82
CA VAL A 299 -30.79 -19.16 20.81
C VAL A 299 -30.56 -18.40 22.12
N THR A 300 -29.98 -17.21 22.03
CA THR A 300 -29.67 -16.40 23.21
C THR A 300 -30.92 -15.89 23.92
N ALA A 301 -32.01 -15.61 23.21
CA ALA A 301 -33.29 -15.22 23.79
C ALA A 301 -33.95 -16.39 24.55
N LEU A 302 -33.89 -17.61 24.00
CA LEU A 302 -34.46 -18.79 24.63
C LEU A 302 -33.62 -19.32 25.80
N PHE A 303 -32.30 -19.15 25.72
CA PHE A 303 -31.36 -19.78 26.65
C PHE A 303 -30.56 -18.78 27.47
N GLY A 304 -30.82 -17.47 27.39
CA GLY A 304 -29.98 -16.44 28.02
C GLY A 304 -28.57 -16.38 27.40
N GLY A 305 -27.61 -15.68 28.03
CA GLY A 305 -26.18 -15.76 27.65
C GLY A 305 -25.73 -14.84 26.50
N TRP A 306 -26.24 -13.62 26.44
CA TRP A 306 -25.75 -12.61 25.48
C TRP A 306 -24.26 -12.33 25.69
N PRO A 307 -23.47 -12.18 24.61
CA PRO A 307 -22.11 -11.66 24.72
C PRO A 307 -22.12 -10.36 25.51
N GLN A 308 -21.24 -10.24 26.49
CA GLN A 308 -21.18 -9.07 27.36
C GLN A 308 -20.25 -8.00 26.78
N CYS A 309 -20.60 -6.74 27.01
CA CYS A 309 -19.76 -5.60 26.71
C CYS A 309 -18.49 -5.67 27.56
N ALA A 310 -17.33 -5.50 26.93
CA ALA A 310 -16.05 -5.51 27.62
C ALA A 310 -15.90 -4.33 28.60
N GLU A 311 -16.59 -3.21 28.36
CA GLU A 311 -16.48 -1.98 29.15
C GLU A 311 -17.40 -1.97 30.38
N CYS A 312 -18.66 -2.38 30.22
CA CYS A 312 -19.68 -2.23 31.26
C CYS A 312 -20.44 -3.52 31.61
N GLY A 313 -20.12 -4.65 30.98
CA GLY A 313 -20.76 -5.95 31.24
C GLY A 313 -22.20 -6.10 30.71
N HIS A 314 -22.83 -5.04 30.19
CA HIS A 314 -24.16 -5.11 29.59
C HIS A 314 -24.19 -6.00 28.34
N PRO A 315 -25.33 -6.66 28.05
CA PRO A 315 -25.52 -7.44 26.82
C PRO A 315 -25.24 -6.62 25.56
N LEU A 316 -24.42 -7.17 24.68
CA LEU A 316 -24.22 -6.66 23.33
C LEU A 316 -25.42 -7.04 22.47
N MET A 317 -26.08 -6.04 21.90
CA MET A 317 -27.28 -6.24 21.09
C MET A 317 -27.12 -5.65 19.70
N SER A 318 -27.90 -6.14 18.73
CA SER A 318 -27.98 -5.48 17.43
C SER A 318 -28.60 -4.10 17.59
N ASN A 319 -27.87 -3.07 17.17
CA ASN A 319 -28.46 -1.76 16.99
C ASN A 319 -29.23 -1.76 15.66
N LEU A 320 -30.55 -1.90 15.71
CA LEU A 320 -31.40 -1.88 14.51
C LEU A 320 -31.70 -0.46 13.99
N SER A 321 -31.15 0.55 14.65
CA SER A 321 -31.20 1.96 14.26
C SER A 321 -29.79 2.41 13.83
N GLY A 322 -29.64 3.15 12.73
CA GLY A 322 -28.31 3.57 12.25
C GLY A 322 -27.58 2.51 11.42
N LEU A 323 -26.33 2.17 11.74
CA LEU A 323 -25.45 1.33 10.90
C LEU A 323 -25.68 -0.21 11.02
N PHE A 324 -26.70 -0.64 11.76
CA PHE A 324 -27.17 -2.04 11.85
C PHE A 324 -26.21 -3.06 12.52
N GLY A 325 -25.19 -2.61 13.26
CA GLY A 325 -24.16 -3.47 13.88
C GLY A 325 -24.51 -4.03 15.25
N ILE A 326 -23.52 -4.62 15.92
CA ILE A 326 -23.59 -4.94 17.36
C ILE A 326 -23.06 -3.75 18.15
N ALA A 327 -23.81 -3.30 19.15
CA ALA A 327 -23.34 -2.29 20.08
C ALA A 327 -23.86 -2.56 21.49
N CYS A 328 -23.18 -2.01 22.49
CA CYS A 328 -23.70 -1.92 23.84
C CYS A 328 -24.78 -0.83 23.91
N PRO A 329 -26.01 -1.13 24.37
CA PRO A 329 -27.06 -0.12 24.48
C PRO A 329 -26.78 0.93 25.56
N ASP A 330 -25.96 0.59 26.55
CA ASP A 330 -25.60 1.48 27.68
C ASP A 330 -24.46 2.43 27.31
N CYS A 331 -23.23 1.92 27.13
CA CYS A 331 -22.06 2.76 26.86
C CYS A 331 -21.76 3.01 25.37
N GLY A 332 -22.53 2.46 24.44
CA GLY A 332 -22.31 2.65 23.00
C GLY A 332 -21.12 1.88 22.41
N TYR A 333 -20.42 1.05 23.20
CA TYR A 333 -19.28 0.25 22.75
C TYR A 333 -19.63 -0.60 21.52
N GLN A 334 -18.81 -0.48 20.47
CA GLN A 334 -19.00 -1.18 19.21
C GLN A 334 -17.77 -2.05 18.88
N PRO A 335 -17.83 -3.38 19.07
CA PRO A 335 -16.65 -4.25 19.00
C PRO A 335 -16.16 -4.53 17.57
N TYR A 336 -16.95 -4.24 16.54
CA TYR A 336 -16.65 -4.65 15.18
C TYR A 336 -16.67 -3.49 14.20
N ALA A 337 -15.70 -3.53 13.30
CA ALA A 337 -15.60 -2.68 12.12
C ALA A 337 -15.01 -3.50 10.98
N THR A 338 -15.60 -3.42 9.80
CA THR A 338 -15.09 -4.08 8.59
C THR A 338 -15.20 -3.13 7.41
N LEU A 339 -14.13 -3.08 6.62
CA LEU A 339 -14.06 -2.33 5.36
C LEU A 339 -14.36 -3.26 4.19
N TYR A 340 -15.33 -2.87 3.36
CA TYR A 340 -15.75 -3.59 2.16
C TYR A 340 -15.57 -2.74 0.91
N LEU A 341 -15.36 -3.39 -0.23
CA LEU A 341 -15.36 -2.77 -1.55
C LEU A 341 -16.50 -3.35 -2.39
N GLY A 342 -17.47 -2.52 -2.75
CA GLY A 342 -18.66 -2.93 -3.50
C GLY A 342 -18.46 -2.96 -5.02
N CYS A 343 -19.04 -3.96 -5.68
CA CYS A 343 -19.10 -4.05 -7.13
C CYS A 343 -20.41 -3.46 -7.68
N SER A 344 -20.37 -2.94 -8.92
CA SER A 344 -21.56 -2.54 -9.68
C SER A 344 -22.58 -3.67 -9.87
N CYS A 345 -22.15 -4.94 -9.91
CA CYS A 345 -23.06 -6.08 -10.01
C CYS A 345 -23.77 -6.43 -8.67
N GLY A 346 -23.49 -5.71 -7.58
CA GLY A 346 -24.03 -6.00 -6.25
C GLY A 346 -23.25 -7.05 -5.45
N ASN A 347 -22.09 -7.50 -5.94
CA ASN A 347 -21.16 -8.28 -5.12
C ASN A 347 -20.16 -7.39 -4.37
N TYR A 348 -19.32 -7.95 -3.51
CA TYR A 348 -18.34 -7.20 -2.73
C TYR A 348 -17.12 -8.02 -2.35
N LEU A 349 -16.02 -7.33 -2.06
CA LEU A 349 -14.84 -7.88 -1.39
C LEU A 349 -14.72 -7.36 0.04
N ILE A 350 -14.07 -8.12 0.89
CA ILE A 350 -13.71 -7.73 2.25
C ILE A 350 -12.27 -7.24 2.20
N ILE A 351 -12.04 -5.95 2.42
CA ILE A 351 -10.71 -5.34 2.34
C ILE A 351 -9.94 -5.60 3.62
N LYS A 352 -10.49 -5.20 4.77
CA LYS A 352 -9.82 -5.32 6.06
C LYS A 352 -10.82 -5.44 7.20
N LYS A 353 -10.52 -6.31 8.14
CA LYS A 353 -11.24 -6.46 9.41
C LYS A 353 -10.54 -5.60 10.46
N GLN A 354 -11.32 -4.93 11.30
CA GLN A 354 -10.83 -3.99 12.31
C GLN A 354 -9.80 -2.99 11.74
N PRO A 355 -10.12 -2.26 10.65
CA PRO A 355 -9.21 -1.25 10.13
C PRO A 355 -9.04 -0.14 11.16
N ALA A 356 -7.85 0.48 11.19
CA ALA A 356 -7.65 1.68 12.00
C ALA A 356 -8.55 2.81 11.49
N LEU A 357 -9.02 3.66 12.41
CA LEU A 357 -10.02 4.71 12.15
C LEU A 357 -9.37 6.01 11.69
N SER A 358 -8.53 5.95 10.67
CA SER A 358 -7.99 7.15 10.00
C SER A 358 -8.18 7.04 8.49
N HIS A 359 -8.29 8.18 7.81
CA HIS A 359 -8.44 8.18 6.36
C HIS A 359 -7.22 7.56 5.65
N GLU A 360 -6.02 7.91 6.12
CA GLU A 360 -4.74 7.35 5.61
C GLU A 360 -4.72 5.82 5.71
N GLU A 361 -5.18 5.28 6.84
CA GLU A 361 -5.24 3.83 7.08
C GLU A 361 -6.29 3.13 6.20
N PHE A 362 -7.37 3.80 5.82
CA PHE A 362 -8.34 3.24 4.86
C PHE A 362 -7.75 3.12 3.46
N VAL A 363 -7.01 4.14 3.01
CA VAL A 363 -6.32 4.09 1.72
C VAL A 363 -5.24 3.00 1.74
N GLU A 364 -4.43 2.97 2.78
CA GLU A 364 -3.38 1.95 2.95
C GLU A 364 -3.96 0.54 3.01
N ALA A 365 -5.09 0.34 3.70
CA ALA A 365 -5.79 -0.96 3.73
C ALA A 365 -6.24 -1.43 2.34
N VAL A 366 -6.71 -0.52 1.49
CA VAL A 366 -7.13 -0.84 0.12
C VAL A 366 -5.92 -1.19 -0.75
N LEU A 367 -4.81 -0.47 -0.61
CA LEU A 367 -3.57 -0.73 -1.33
C LEU A 367 -2.93 -2.05 -0.91
N GLU A 368 -2.81 -2.28 0.40
CA GLU A 368 -2.32 -3.53 0.95
C GLU A 368 -3.14 -4.72 0.41
N TYR A 369 -4.46 -4.56 0.33
CA TYR A 369 -5.34 -5.57 -0.25
C TYR A 369 -5.06 -5.78 -1.76
N SER A 370 -4.91 -4.72 -2.56
CA SER A 370 -4.69 -4.84 -4.00
C SER A 370 -3.36 -5.50 -4.38
N HIS A 371 -2.33 -5.34 -3.55
CA HIS A 371 -1.04 -6.01 -3.78
C HIS A 371 -1.10 -7.51 -3.47
N LYS A 372 -1.91 -7.91 -2.49
CA LYS A 372 -1.98 -9.30 -1.99
C LYS A 372 -3.11 -10.11 -2.61
N HIS A 373 -4.14 -9.45 -3.13
CA HIS A 373 -5.38 -10.07 -3.55
C HIS A 373 -5.92 -9.46 -4.85
N SER A 374 -6.67 -10.27 -5.60
CA SER A 374 -7.35 -9.77 -6.80
C SER A 374 -8.42 -8.74 -6.44
N THR A 375 -8.39 -7.60 -7.14
CA THR A 375 -9.39 -6.53 -7.10
C THR A 375 -10.52 -6.74 -8.10
N VAL A 376 -10.48 -7.85 -8.84
CA VAL A 376 -11.48 -8.22 -9.83
C VAL A 376 -12.67 -8.89 -9.15
N CYS A 377 -13.86 -8.46 -9.53
CA CYS A 377 -15.09 -9.07 -9.04
C CYS A 377 -15.23 -10.50 -9.59
N ASP A 378 -15.14 -11.48 -8.70
CA ASP A 378 -15.47 -12.90 -8.89
C ASP A 378 -16.78 -13.16 -9.68
N ARG A 379 -17.79 -12.30 -9.55
CA ARG A 379 -19.09 -12.48 -10.20
C ARG A 379 -19.18 -11.93 -11.62
N CYS A 380 -18.56 -10.79 -11.90
CA CYS A 380 -18.75 -10.09 -13.18
C CYS A 380 -17.44 -9.72 -13.89
N GLY A 381 -16.29 -10.12 -13.37
CA GLY A 381 -14.98 -9.91 -13.98
C GLY A 381 -14.51 -8.44 -14.03
N LYS A 382 -15.23 -7.50 -13.42
CA LYS A 382 -14.85 -6.07 -13.44
C LYS A 382 -13.84 -5.77 -12.34
N ASN A 383 -12.79 -5.02 -12.67
CA ASN A 383 -11.92 -4.41 -11.66
C ASN A 383 -12.74 -3.42 -10.81
N MET A 384 -12.65 -3.53 -9.49
CA MET A 384 -13.38 -2.67 -8.55
C MET A 384 -12.56 -1.47 -8.08
N ILE A 385 -11.24 -1.49 -8.25
CA ILE A 385 -10.37 -0.32 -8.07
C ILE A 385 -10.27 0.40 -9.41
N ASP A 386 -11.29 1.19 -9.72
CA ASP A 386 -11.33 2.14 -10.84
C ASP A 386 -11.46 3.56 -10.31
N ASP A 387 -11.58 4.57 -11.17
CA ASP A 387 -11.63 5.99 -10.78
C ASP A 387 -12.75 6.33 -9.76
N TYR A 388 -13.72 5.44 -9.55
CA TYR A 388 -14.83 5.61 -8.61
C TYR A 388 -14.76 4.68 -7.40
N TRP A 389 -13.63 4.04 -7.14
CA TRP A 389 -13.45 3.05 -6.07
C TRP A 389 -13.79 3.63 -4.69
N LYS A 390 -13.45 4.90 -4.43
CA LYS A 390 -13.74 5.61 -3.18
C LYS A 390 -15.24 5.60 -2.84
N TYR A 391 -16.10 5.76 -3.86
CA TYR A 391 -17.55 5.74 -3.70
C TYR A 391 -18.13 4.35 -3.44
N ARG A 392 -17.33 3.30 -3.63
CA ARG A 392 -17.73 1.91 -3.44
C ARG A 392 -17.29 1.34 -2.11
N LEU A 393 -16.48 2.08 -1.35
CA LEU A 393 -16.09 1.70 -0.01
C LEU A 393 -17.28 1.76 0.95
N LEU A 394 -17.41 0.70 1.74
CA LEU A 394 -18.43 0.58 2.77
C LEU A 394 -17.72 0.22 4.07
N PHE A 395 -17.79 1.13 5.03
CA PHE A 395 -17.34 0.88 6.40
C PHE A 395 -18.54 0.48 7.24
N LEU A 396 -18.59 -0.78 7.67
CA LEU A 396 -19.77 -1.34 8.34
C LEU A 396 -19.40 -2.02 9.67
N PRO A 397 -20.25 -1.89 10.70
CA PRO A 397 -20.00 -2.38 12.05
C PRO A 397 -20.31 -3.88 12.21
N PHE A 398 -19.88 -4.70 11.25
CA PHE A 398 -20.21 -6.12 11.20
C PHE A 398 -19.00 -7.02 11.46
N PRO A 399 -19.17 -8.12 12.21
CA PRO A 399 -18.12 -9.12 12.35
C PRO A 399 -17.97 -9.93 11.06
N GLU A 400 -16.74 -10.13 10.57
CA GLU A 400 -16.45 -11.04 9.47
C GLU A 400 -15.49 -12.17 9.88
N PRO A 401 -15.80 -13.45 9.59
CA PRO A 401 -17.00 -13.94 8.94
C PRO A 401 -18.24 -13.90 9.85
N MET A 402 -19.37 -13.40 9.34
CA MET A 402 -20.61 -13.24 10.12
C MET A 402 -21.14 -14.57 10.71
N GLU A 403 -21.00 -15.66 9.96
CA GLU A 403 -21.46 -17.00 10.37
C GLU A 403 -20.62 -17.57 11.51
N VAL A 404 -19.33 -17.21 11.58
CA VAL A 404 -18.44 -17.63 12.67
C VAL A 404 -18.85 -16.95 13.97
N TYR A 405 -19.19 -15.66 13.93
CA TYR A 405 -19.76 -14.97 15.08
C TYR A 405 -21.00 -15.70 15.61
N SER A 406 -21.99 -15.94 14.75
CA SER A 406 -23.23 -16.63 15.15
C SER A 406 -22.95 -18.02 15.73
N SER A 407 -22.05 -18.79 15.10
CA SER A 407 -21.69 -20.14 15.55
C SER A 407 -20.99 -20.12 16.90
N ASN A 408 -20.12 -19.14 17.16
CA ASN A 408 -19.42 -19.01 18.43
C ASN A 408 -20.37 -18.66 19.57
N VAL A 409 -21.33 -17.75 19.34
CA VAL A 409 -22.39 -17.47 20.31
C VAL A 409 -23.18 -18.73 20.63
N ILE A 410 -23.58 -19.51 19.62
CA ILE A 410 -24.36 -20.75 19.82
C ILE A 410 -23.53 -21.83 20.55
N LYS A 411 -22.23 -21.95 20.26
CA LYS A 411 -21.33 -22.93 20.89
C LYS A 411 -21.15 -22.71 22.39
N GLN A 412 -21.34 -21.49 22.90
CA GLN A 412 -21.28 -21.22 24.34
C GLN A 412 -22.38 -21.97 25.11
N PHE A 413 -23.43 -22.41 24.42
CA PHE A 413 -24.45 -23.27 25.00
C PHE A 413 -24.07 -24.74 24.76
N THR A 414 -23.74 -25.46 25.84
CA THR A 414 -23.48 -26.90 25.75
C THR A 414 -24.74 -27.65 25.29
N LYS A 415 -24.58 -28.74 24.51
CA LYS A 415 -25.71 -29.61 24.09
C LYS A 415 -26.60 -30.04 25.27
N ARG A 416 -26.00 -30.24 26.45
CA ARG A 416 -26.72 -30.56 27.71
C ARG A 416 -27.51 -29.38 28.27
N GLY A 417 -26.95 -28.16 28.25
CA GLY A 417 -27.65 -26.95 28.70
C GLY A 417 -28.83 -26.57 27.80
N LEU A 418 -28.69 -26.74 26.49
CA LEU A 418 -29.77 -26.57 25.50
C LEU A 418 -30.90 -27.58 25.72
N PHE A 419 -30.57 -28.85 25.96
CA PHE A 419 -31.55 -29.90 26.19
C PHE A 419 -32.33 -29.69 27.50
N LEU A 420 -31.63 -29.37 28.60
CA LEU A 420 -32.26 -29.17 29.91
C LEU A 420 -33.19 -27.95 29.91
N ARG A 421 -32.74 -26.82 29.35
CA ARG A 421 -33.57 -25.61 29.24
C ARG A 421 -34.71 -25.78 28.24
N GLY A 422 -34.51 -26.54 27.16
CA GLY A 422 -35.56 -26.91 26.21
C GLY A 422 -36.66 -27.76 26.86
N LEU A 423 -36.30 -28.72 27.71
CA LEU A 423 -37.24 -29.50 28.52
C LEU A 423 -38.04 -28.62 29.49
N ILE A 424 -37.39 -27.66 30.15
CA ILE A 424 -38.06 -26.71 31.05
C ILE A 424 -39.06 -25.84 30.28
N LEU A 425 -38.68 -25.35 29.10
CA LEU A 425 -39.55 -24.52 28.27
C LEU A 425 -40.76 -25.32 27.74
N PHE A 426 -40.54 -26.58 27.34
CA PHE A 426 -41.62 -27.49 26.94
C PHE A 426 -42.56 -27.82 28.11
N ALA A 427 -42.02 -28.08 29.30
CA ALA A 427 -42.80 -28.31 30.51
C ALA A 427 -43.64 -27.08 30.89
N LEU A 428 -43.08 -25.87 30.76
CA LEU A 428 -43.80 -24.61 30.99
C LEU A 428 -44.93 -24.41 29.97
N VAL A 429 -44.71 -24.71 28.69
CA VAL A 429 -45.77 -24.64 27.66
C VAL A 429 -46.89 -25.64 27.97
N ILE A 430 -46.55 -26.88 28.35
CA ILE A 430 -47.55 -27.87 28.76
C ILE A 430 -48.32 -27.39 30.00
N PHE A 431 -47.62 -26.85 31.00
CA PHE A 431 -48.25 -26.33 32.22
C PHE A 431 -49.21 -25.16 31.93
N ILE A 432 -48.80 -24.22 31.07
CA ILE A 432 -49.66 -23.10 30.64
C ILE A 432 -50.87 -23.62 29.86
N CYS A 433 -50.67 -24.55 28.92
CA CYS A 433 -51.77 -25.17 28.18
C CYS A 433 -52.74 -25.93 29.11
N TYR A 434 -52.22 -26.62 30.12
CA TYR A 434 -53.02 -27.34 31.12
C TYR A 434 -53.83 -26.39 32.01
N GLU A 435 -53.22 -25.32 32.52
CA GLU A 435 -53.92 -24.27 33.29
C GLU A 435 -55.01 -23.56 32.46
N LEU A 436 -54.74 -23.28 31.18
CA LEU A 436 -55.72 -22.69 30.27
C LEU A 436 -56.86 -23.64 29.93
N PHE A 437 -56.64 -24.97 29.96
CA PHE A 437 -57.65 -25.98 29.65
C PHE A 437 -58.51 -26.38 30.86
N ILE A 438 -58.01 -26.16 32.09
CA ILE A 438 -58.76 -26.46 33.33
C ILE A 438 -59.53 -25.24 33.85
N ARG A 439 -59.08 -24.02 33.54
CA ARG A 439 -59.75 -22.77 33.94
C ARG A 439 -60.67 -22.16 32.88
N GLY A 440 -60.78 -22.79 31.71
CA GLY A 440 -61.83 -22.51 30.72
C GLY A 440 -62.94 -23.54 30.85
#